data_AF-A0A7S1DER9-F1
#
_entry.id   AF-A0A7S1DER9-F1
#
_cell.length_a   1.000
_cell.length_b   1.000
_cell.length_c   1.000
_cell.angle_alpha   90.00
_cell.angle_beta   90.00
_cell.angle_gamma   90.00
#
_symmetry.space_group_name_H-M   'P 1'
#
loop_
_entity.id
_entity.type
_entity.pdbx_description
1 polymer ?
#
loop_
_entity_poly.entity_id
_entity_poly.type
_entity_poly.pdbx_seq_one_letter_code
_entity_poly.pdbx_strand_id
1 'polypeptide(L)'
;EKAAQCYRKHLELRYLATTLHPSSSPSLVDVIQGVVVQATEAAALLYLAHYHVRHGELETAALCASRLLEYPGPEKEEGKAVLREIRARTNSSHKAPRRRSSGGRRGLVTARLQQPPPQRRPPTPPHHIEERAARE
;
A
#
# COMPACT_ATOMS: atom_id res chain seq x y z
N GLU A 1 -14.70 6.64 -18.76
CA GLU A 1 -14.73 7.77 -17.81
C GLU A 1 -16.04 7.89 -17.02
N LYS A 2 -17.22 7.67 -17.62
CA LYS A 2 -18.53 7.74 -16.91
C LYS A 2 -18.58 6.95 -15.58
N ALA A 3 -18.01 5.75 -15.54
CA ALA A 3 -17.96 4.93 -14.32
C ALA A 3 -17.19 5.62 -13.16
N ALA A 4 -16.08 6.31 -13.43
CA ALA A 4 -15.33 7.03 -12.40
C ALA A 4 -16.17 8.15 -11.77
N GLN A 5 -16.94 8.87 -12.59
CA GLN A 5 -17.84 9.93 -12.13
C GLN A 5 -18.98 9.35 -11.27
N CYS A 6 -19.56 8.22 -11.69
CA CYS A 6 -20.59 7.52 -10.90
C CYS A 6 -20.06 7.07 -9.53
N TYR A 7 -18.86 6.47 -9.48
CA TYR A 7 -18.25 6.07 -8.21
C TYR A 7 -17.90 7.27 -7.33
N ARG A 8 -17.40 8.36 -7.92
CA ARG A 8 -17.15 9.59 -7.17
C ARG A 8 -18.44 10.14 -6.55
N LYS A 9 -19.52 10.21 -7.35
CA LYS A 9 -20.82 10.70 -6.86
C LYS A 9 -21.40 9.77 -5.80
N HIS A 10 -21.25 8.46 -5.96
CA HIS A 10 -21.66 7.48 -4.97
C HIS A 10 -20.97 7.73 -3.62
N LEU A 11 -19.65 7.86 -3.60
CA LEU A 11 -18.90 8.14 -2.37
C LEU A 11 -19.30 9.47 -1.72
N GLU A 12 -19.50 10.51 -2.54
CA GLU A 12 -19.97 11.82 -2.07
C GLU A 12 -21.35 11.72 -1.40
N LEU A 13 -22.31 11.05 -2.04
CA LEU A 13 -23.65 10.84 -1.46
C LEU A 13 -23.60 10.04 -0.16
N ARG A 14 -22.72 9.03 -0.09
CA ARG A 14 -22.53 8.24 1.12
C ARG A 14 -21.94 9.08 2.25
N TYR A 15 -20.92 9.88 1.95
CA TYR A 15 -20.34 10.83 2.91
C TYR A 15 -21.39 11.82 3.44
N LEU A 16 -22.20 12.41 2.56
CA LEU A 16 -23.28 13.33 2.97
C LEU A 16 -24.34 12.63 3.82
N ALA A 17 -24.63 11.35 3.57
CA ALA A 17 -25.61 10.59 4.32
C ALA A 17 -25.13 10.17 5.71
N THR A 18 -23.81 9.94 5.88
CA THR A 18 -23.24 9.46 7.15
C THR A 18 -22.67 10.58 8.03
N THR A 19 -22.45 11.76 7.47
CA THR A 19 -21.87 12.90 8.18
C THR A 19 -22.97 13.78 8.74
N LEU A 20 -22.94 14.09 10.03
CA LEU A 20 -23.93 14.97 10.68
C LEU A 20 -23.81 16.45 10.25
N HIS A 21 -22.61 16.90 9.92
CA HIS A 21 -22.34 18.27 9.47
C HIS A 21 -21.45 18.26 8.22
N PRO A 22 -21.97 17.79 7.08
CA PRO A 22 -21.21 17.86 5.85
C PRO A 22 -21.04 19.32 5.44
N SER A 23 -19.85 19.68 4.96
CA SER A 23 -19.72 20.93 4.22
C SER A 23 -20.60 20.85 2.97
N SER A 24 -21.15 22.00 2.52
CA SER A 24 -22.02 22.04 1.34
C SER A 24 -21.31 21.60 0.04
N SER A 25 -19.97 21.53 0.04
CA SER A 25 -19.14 21.09 -1.07
C SER A 25 -17.88 20.38 -0.54
N PRO A 26 -17.97 19.11 -0.15
CA PRO A 26 -16.83 18.39 0.41
C PRO A 26 -15.79 18.11 -0.67
N SER A 27 -14.51 18.25 -0.33
CA SER A 27 -13.45 17.89 -1.27
C SER A 27 -13.39 16.37 -1.43
N LEU A 28 -12.81 15.90 -2.53
CA LEU A 28 -12.64 14.45 -2.76
C LEU A 28 -11.87 13.79 -1.62
N VAL A 29 -10.89 14.49 -1.05
CA VAL A 29 -10.07 13.97 0.07
C VAL A 29 -10.92 13.80 1.32
N ASP A 30 -11.77 14.79 1.66
CA ASP A 30 -12.67 14.73 2.81
C ASP A 30 -13.66 13.58 2.67
N VAL A 31 -14.20 13.38 1.46
CA VAL A 31 -15.12 12.28 1.16
C VAL A 31 -14.43 10.93 1.37
N ILE A 32 -13.22 10.73 0.86
CA ILE A 32 -12.49 9.46 0.97
C ILE A 32 -12.13 9.15 2.43
N GLN A 33 -11.75 10.17 3.22
CA GLN A 33 -11.39 10.00 4.62
C GLN A 33 -12.61 9.76 5.52
N GLY A 34 -13.71 10.47 5.27
CA GLY A 34 -14.90 10.41 6.11
C GLY A 34 -15.88 9.28 5.77
N VAL A 35 -15.77 8.66 4.58
CA VAL A 35 -16.66 7.56 4.22
C VAL A 35 -16.30 6.28 5.00
N VAL A 36 -17.35 5.60 5.47
CA VAL A 36 -17.22 4.26 6.06
C VAL A 36 -17.01 3.27 4.93
N VAL A 37 -15.91 2.53 4.98
CA VAL A 37 -15.54 1.58 3.92
C VAL A 37 -16.32 0.28 4.11
N GLN A 38 -17.32 0.04 3.26
CA GLN A 38 -17.97 -1.25 3.12
C GLN A 38 -17.61 -1.88 1.77
N ALA A 39 -18.16 -3.05 1.45
CA ALA A 39 -17.82 -3.78 0.21
C ALA A 39 -18.01 -2.92 -1.06
N THR A 40 -19.09 -2.14 -1.12
CA THR A 40 -19.42 -1.28 -2.27
C THR A 40 -18.46 -0.10 -2.41
N GLU A 41 -18.13 0.55 -1.29
CA GLU A 41 -17.23 1.69 -1.22
C GLU A 41 -15.79 1.26 -1.46
N ALA A 42 -15.40 0.07 -0.99
CA ALA A 42 -14.11 -0.52 -1.28
C ALA A 42 -13.93 -0.76 -2.79
N ALA A 43 -14.92 -1.34 -3.47
CA ALA A 43 -14.89 -1.51 -4.92
C ALA A 43 -14.82 -0.17 -5.66
N ALA A 44 -15.56 0.85 -5.19
CA ALA A 44 -15.52 2.20 -5.75
C ALA A 44 -14.14 2.86 -5.58
N LEU A 45 -13.56 2.79 -4.39
CA LEU A 45 -12.23 3.32 -4.07
C LEU A 45 -11.13 2.63 -4.87
N LEU A 46 -11.23 1.33 -5.07
CA LEU A 46 -10.31 0.56 -5.89
C LEU A 46 -10.35 1.00 -7.36
N TYR A 47 -11.55 1.15 -7.93
CA TYR A 47 -11.71 1.65 -9.29
C TYR A 47 -11.14 3.07 -9.44
N LEU A 48 -11.42 3.95 -8.47
CA LEU A 48 -10.87 5.31 -8.45
C LEU A 48 -9.35 5.31 -8.31
N ALA A 49 -8.77 4.45 -7.48
CA ALA A 49 -7.32 4.35 -7.32
C ALA A 49 -6.64 4.00 -8.67
N HIS A 50 -7.14 2.99 -9.38
CA HIS A 50 -6.64 2.64 -10.72
C HIS A 50 -6.87 3.76 -11.75
N TYR A 51 -8.00 4.46 -11.66
CA TYR A 51 -8.27 5.61 -12.51
C TYR A 51 -7.23 6.71 -12.30
N HIS A 52 -6.99 7.13 -11.05
CA HIS A 52 -6.02 8.18 -10.72
C HIS A 52 -4.58 7.78 -11.08
N VAL A 53 -4.19 6.51 -10.90
CA VAL A 53 -2.89 6.00 -11.36
C VAL A 53 -2.70 6.18 -12.87
N ARG A 54 -3.74 5.93 -13.67
CA ARG A 54 -3.69 6.11 -15.13
C ARG A 54 -3.62 7.58 -15.54
N HIS A 55 -4.19 8.49 -14.75
CA HIS A 55 -4.18 9.93 -15.01
C HIS A 55 -2.97 10.66 -14.41
N GLY A 56 -2.10 9.94 -13.68
CA GLY A 56 -0.89 10.52 -13.07
C GLY A 56 -1.11 11.18 -11.70
N GLU A 57 -2.33 11.13 -11.17
CA GLU A 57 -2.70 11.69 -9.86
C GLU A 57 -2.32 10.68 -8.74
N LEU A 58 -1.02 10.47 -8.57
CA LEU A 58 -0.49 9.41 -7.69
C LEU A 58 -0.80 9.64 -6.21
N GLU A 59 -0.91 10.89 -5.77
CA GLU A 59 -1.25 11.25 -4.38
C GLU A 59 -2.67 10.83 -4.02
N THR A 60 -3.65 11.19 -4.87
CA THR A 60 -5.06 10.80 -4.69
C THR A 60 -5.21 9.28 -4.78
N ALA A 61 -4.50 8.63 -5.71
CA ALA A 61 -4.49 7.18 -5.80
C ALA A 61 -3.94 6.51 -4.54
N ALA A 62 -2.86 7.05 -3.95
CA ALA A 62 -2.27 6.54 -2.73
C ALA A 62 -3.22 6.71 -1.53
N LEU A 63 -3.96 7.82 -1.48
CA LEU A 63 -4.98 8.06 -0.46
C LEU A 63 -6.11 7.01 -0.54
N CYS A 64 -6.68 6.80 -1.73
CA CYS A 64 -7.68 5.75 -1.96
C CYS A 64 -7.15 4.37 -1.55
N ALA A 65 -5.93 4.02 -1.98
CA ALA A 65 -5.34 2.73 -1.70
C ALA A 65 -4.98 2.52 -0.22
N SER A 66 -4.61 3.59 0.50
CA SER A 66 -4.38 3.54 1.95
C SER A 66 -5.68 3.27 2.70
N ARG A 67 -6.79 3.88 2.26
CA ARG A 67 -8.11 3.66 2.85
C ARG A 67 -8.59 2.22 2.69
N LEU A 68 -8.26 1.57 1.58
CA LEU A 68 -8.53 0.14 1.35
C LEU A 68 -7.79 -0.79 2.32
N LEU A 69 -6.69 -0.36 2.94
CA LEU A 69 -5.93 -1.20 3.87
C LEU A 69 -6.67 -1.44 5.20
N GLU A 70 -7.56 -0.53 5.55
CA GLU A 70 -8.40 -0.60 6.74
C GLU A 70 -9.59 -1.55 6.57
N TYR A 71 -9.98 -1.85 5.34
CA TYR A 71 -11.07 -2.77 5.05
C TYR A 71 -10.61 -4.23 5.13
N PRO A 72 -11.27 -5.10 5.93
CA PRO A 72 -11.00 -6.53 5.92
C PRO A 72 -11.68 -7.18 4.70
N GLY A 73 -10.95 -7.36 3.61
CA GLY A 73 -11.46 -7.99 2.38
C GLY A 73 -10.39 -8.26 1.33
N PRO A 74 -10.72 -8.94 0.22
CA PRO A 74 -9.80 -9.16 -0.91
C PRO A 74 -9.29 -7.83 -1.52
N GLU A 75 -10.09 -6.77 -1.44
CA GLU A 75 -9.77 -5.42 -1.90
C GLU A 75 -8.54 -4.84 -1.20
N LYS A 76 -8.21 -5.32 0.00
CA LYS A 76 -6.98 -4.96 0.72
C LYS A 76 -5.72 -5.39 -0.03
N GLU A 77 -5.71 -6.61 -0.55
CA GLU A 77 -4.56 -7.12 -1.30
C GLU A 77 -4.40 -6.39 -2.64
N GLU A 78 -5.52 -6.01 -3.26
CA GLU A 78 -5.52 -5.16 -4.45
C GLU A 78 -5.02 -3.73 -4.13
N GLY A 79 -5.46 -3.13 -3.01
CA GLY A 79 -4.95 -1.84 -2.55
C GLY A 79 -3.43 -1.85 -2.32
N LYS A 80 -2.88 -2.94 -1.76
CA LYS A 80 -1.42 -3.12 -1.66
C LYS A 80 -0.75 -3.21 -3.03
N ALA A 81 -1.38 -3.87 -4.01
CA ALA A 81 -0.86 -3.95 -5.37
C ALA A 81 -0.81 -2.57 -6.02
N VAL A 82 -1.86 -1.76 -5.86
CA VAL A 82 -1.89 -0.37 -6.32
C VAL A 82 -0.77 0.46 -5.69
N LEU A 83 -0.53 0.35 -4.38
CA LEU A 83 0.57 1.07 -3.72
C LEU A 83 1.95 0.66 -4.25
N ARG A 84 2.16 -0.62 -4.60
CA ARG A 84 3.39 -1.08 -5.25
C ARG A 84 3.54 -0.48 -6.63
N GLU A 85 2.46 -0.40 -7.41
CA GLU A 85 2.47 0.23 -8.73
C GLU A 85 2.80 1.72 -8.64
N ILE A 86 2.19 2.44 -7.70
CA ILE A 86 2.48 3.86 -7.46
C ILE A 86 3.96 4.06 -7.14
N ARG A 87 4.52 3.26 -6.22
CA ARG A 87 5.95 3.30 -5.87
C ARG A 87 6.87 3.00 -7.05
N ALA A 88 6.49 2.06 -7.92
CA ALA A 88 7.24 1.77 -9.12
C ALA A 88 7.25 2.98 -10.06
N ARG A 89 6.10 3.63 -10.27
CA ARG A 89 5.97 4.81 -11.13
C ARG A 89 6.74 6.02 -10.59
N THR A 90 6.65 6.30 -9.29
CA THR A 90 7.42 7.41 -8.68
C THR A 90 8.92 7.17 -8.79
N ASN A 91 9.38 5.94 -8.53
CA ASN A 91 10.80 5.60 -8.59
C ASN A 91 11.34 5.55 -10.04
N SER A 92 10.52 5.11 -11.00
CA SER A 92 10.85 5.16 -12.43
C SER A 92 10.93 6.60 -12.96
N SER A 93 10.12 7.51 -12.45
CA SER A 93 10.19 8.93 -12.82
C SER A 93 11.48 9.61 -12.36
N HIS A 94 12.16 9.07 -11.34
CA HIS A 94 13.46 9.57 -10.87
C HIS A 94 14.65 8.86 -11.51
N LYS A 95 14.43 7.70 -12.15
CA LYS A 95 15.42 7.05 -13.02
C LYS A 95 15.27 7.55 -14.45
N ALA A 96 15.76 8.77 -14.69
CA ALA A 96 16.14 9.18 -16.04
C ALA A 96 17.07 8.10 -16.66
N PRO A 97 16.91 7.77 -17.95
CA PRO A 97 17.69 6.73 -18.59
C PRO A 97 19.15 7.20 -18.69
N ARG A 98 20.01 6.76 -17.76
CA ARG A 98 21.45 6.76 -18.03
C ARG A 98 21.67 5.77 -19.17
N ARG A 99 21.86 6.34 -20.37
CA ARG A 99 22.29 5.69 -21.61
C ARG A 99 23.22 4.52 -21.26
N ARG A 100 22.74 3.28 -21.40
CA ARG A 100 23.65 2.15 -21.57
C ARG A 100 24.01 2.08 -23.04
N SER A 101 25.02 2.88 -23.37
CA SER A 101 25.80 2.76 -24.59
C SER A 101 26.28 1.31 -24.73
N SER A 102 25.99 0.73 -25.89
CA SER A 102 26.84 -0.22 -26.65
C SER A 102 27.76 -1.15 -25.85
N GLY A 103 27.45 -2.45 -25.86
CA GLY A 103 28.38 -3.46 -25.39
C GLY A 103 27.86 -4.88 -25.61
N GLY A 104 27.61 -5.25 -26.87
CA GLY A 104 27.46 -6.65 -27.21
C GLY A 104 28.79 -7.38 -27.03
N ARG A 105 28.79 -8.51 -26.31
CA ARG A 105 29.43 -9.78 -26.70
C ARG A 105 29.40 -10.80 -25.56
N ARG A 106 28.80 -11.95 -25.89
CA ARG A 106 29.13 -13.33 -25.53
C ARG A 106 30.28 -13.56 -24.52
N GLY A 107 30.03 -14.43 -23.54
CA GLY A 107 31.02 -15.13 -22.71
C GLY A 107 30.33 -15.72 -21.47
N LEU A 108 29.86 -16.97 -21.48
CA LEU A 108 30.62 -18.20 -21.21
C LEU A 108 30.98 -18.35 -19.70
N VAL A 109 30.23 -19.26 -19.08
CA VAL A 109 30.39 -20.09 -17.86
C VAL A 109 31.47 -19.84 -16.78
N THR A 110 31.09 -20.32 -15.60
CA THR A 110 31.87 -20.78 -14.43
C THR A 110 32.19 -19.75 -13.34
N ALA A 111 31.57 -19.93 -12.16
CA ALA A 111 32.26 -20.25 -10.91
C ALA A 111 31.28 -20.08 -9.74
N ARG A 112 30.77 -21.21 -9.27
CA ARG A 112 29.93 -21.34 -8.08
C ARG A 112 30.83 -21.21 -6.85
N LEU A 113 31.01 -20.00 -6.34
CA LEU A 113 31.67 -19.76 -5.05
C LEU A 113 30.72 -20.15 -3.91
N GLN A 114 31.02 -21.30 -3.35
CA GLN A 114 30.46 -21.91 -2.15
C GLN A 114 30.54 -20.92 -0.97
N GLN A 115 29.41 -20.35 -0.55
CA GLN A 115 29.30 -19.68 0.75
C GLN A 115 28.87 -20.71 1.81
N PRO A 116 29.60 -20.86 2.93
CA PRO A 116 29.17 -21.69 4.04
C PRO A 116 27.97 -21.05 4.78
N PRO A 117 27.04 -21.87 5.31
CA PRO A 117 25.86 -21.38 6.02
C PRO A 117 26.22 -20.71 7.37
N PRO A 118 25.42 -19.74 7.84
CA PRO A 118 25.65 -19.09 9.13
C PRO A 118 25.38 -20.05 10.30
N GLN A 119 26.35 -20.15 11.20
CA GLN A 119 26.32 -20.91 12.45
C GLN A 119 25.18 -20.42 13.36
N ARG A 120 24.23 -21.31 13.70
CA ARG A 120 23.19 -21.06 14.70
C ARG A 120 23.83 -21.07 16.10
N ARG A 121 23.75 -19.95 16.82
CA ARG A 121 24.14 -19.90 18.24
C ARG A 121 23.13 -20.68 19.09
N PRO A 122 23.56 -21.44 20.11
CA PRO A 122 22.65 -22.12 21.03
C PRO A 122 21.97 -21.10 21.97
N PRO A 123 20.74 -21.39 22.44
CA PRO A 123 20.05 -20.56 23.43
C PRO A 123 20.70 -20.69 24.81
N THR A 124 20.93 -19.55 25.47
CA THR A 124 21.35 -19.47 26.87
C THR A 124 20.21 -19.86 27.82
N PRO A 125 20.47 -20.63 28.89
CA PRO A 125 19.44 -21.01 29.87
C PRO A 125 19.00 -19.81 30.73
N PRO A 126 17.76 -19.82 31.26
CA PRO A 126 17.25 -18.75 32.10
C PRO A 126 17.89 -18.76 33.50
N HIS A 127 18.31 -17.57 33.95
CA HIS A 127 18.70 -17.32 35.33
C HIS A 127 17.47 -17.46 36.24
N HIS A 128 17.49 -18.46 37.13
CA HIS A 128 16.58 -18.54 38.27
C HIS A 128 16.84 -17.34 39.19
N ILE A 129 15.83 -16.47 39.33
CA ILE A 129 15.73 -15.50 40.40
C ILE A 129 15.12 -16.28 41.58
N GLU A 130 15.95 -16.70 42.54
CA GLU A 130 15.48 -17.10 43.87
C GLU A 130 15.14 -15.83 44.65
N GLU A 131 13.86 -15.47 44.59
CA GLU A 131 13.28 -14.44 45.44
C GLU A 131 13.13 -15.01 46.86
N ARG A 132 13.96 -14.49 47.77
CA ARG A 132 13.83 -14.66 49.21
C ARG A 132 12.47 -14.13 49.68
N ALA A 133 11.60 -15.01 50.17
CA ALA A 133 10.49 -14.63 51.02
C ALA A 133 10.15 -15.75 52.03
N ALA A 134 10.42 -15.47 53.31
CA ALA A 134 9.92 -16.06 54.57
C ALA A 134 11.11 -16.04 55.56
N ARG A 135 11.19 -15.23 56.64
CA ARG A 135 10.18 -14.73 57.58
C ARG A 135 9.23 -15.82 58.07
N GLU A 136 9.74 -16.61 59.01
CA GLU A 136 9.19 -16.77 60.36
C GLU A 136 10.36 -16.94 61.34
#